data_AF-A0A1S3QPD1-F1
#
_entry.id   AF-A0A1S3QPD1-F1
#
_cell.length_a   1.000
_cell.length_b   1.000
_cell.length_c   1.000
_cell.angle_alpha   90.00
_cell.angle_beta   90.00
_cell.angle_gamma   90.00
#
_symmetry.space_group_name_H-M   'P 1'
#
loop_
_entity.id
_entity.type
_entity.pdbx_description
1 polymer ?
#
loop_
_entity_poly.entity_id
_entity_poly.type
_entity_poly.pdbx_seq_one_letter_code
_entity_poly.pdbx_strand_id
1 'polypeptide(L)'
;MMVSEIDLKGNYVTLKNNSEKEQPLGGWVVRRSHLDSPELFFQIPPSYILAGGNTLTIWGSEAGVEASPGDLVMKNQRNWGPVNNVIVTLLNPDEEETAELRVQERGEEDSDVEVDEEFMEGSDVHYLRRQAPGGTNESCSVM
;
A
#
# COMPACT_ATOMS: atom_id res chain seq x y z
N MET A 1 -8.00 -3.10 -14.52
CA MET A 1 -7.86 -1.68 -14.14
C MET A 1 -6.94 -1.57 -12.93
N MET A 2 -6.55 -0.36 -12.52
CA MET A 2 -5.83 -0.09 -11.27
C MET A 2 -6.20 1.31 -10.77
N VAL A 3 -6.37 1.48 -9.46
CA VAL A 3 -6.25 2.78 -8.79
C VAL A 3 -4.77 2.99 -8.54
N SER A 4 -4.14 3.94 -9.22
CA SER A 4 -2.67 4.09 -9.19
C SER A 4 -2.19 5.08 -8.13
N GLU A 5 -3.01 6.05 -7.75
CA GLU A 5 -2.62 7.13 -6.85
C GLU A 5 -3.85 7.82 -6.23
N ILE A 6 -3.68 8.37 -5.03
CA ILE A 6 -4.49 9.44 -4.46
C ILE A 6 -3.55 10.53 -3.94
N ASP A 7 -3.83 11.79 -4.27
CA ASP A 7 -2.99 12.92 -3.88
C ASP A 7 -2.91 13.09 -2.34
N LEU A 8 -1.73 13.43 -1.82
CA LEU A 8 -1.47 13.58 -0.39
C LEU A 8 -2.24 14.74 0.29
N LYS A 9 -2.96 15.58 -0.47
CA LYS A 9 -3.87 16.62 0.04
C LYS A 9 -5.32 16.38 -0.43
N GLY A 10 -5.61 15.22 -1.02
CA GLY A 10 -6.91 14.86 -1.58
C GLY A 10 -7.30 15.60 -2.86
N ASN A 11 -6.39 16.28 -3.58
CA ASN A 11 -6.75 17.05 -4.76
C ASN A 11 -7.28 16.20 -5.92
N TYR A 12 -6.79 14.97 -6.07
CA TYR A 12 -7.19 14.07 -7.15
C TYR A 12 -7.01 12.58 -6.78
N VAL A 13 -7.68 11.72 -7.55
CA VAL A 13 -7.46 10.27 -7.62
C VAL A 13 -7.13 9.91 -9.07
N THR A 14 -6.20 8.98 -9.25
CA THR A 14 -5.66 8.58 -10.55
C THR A 14 -5.99 7.12 -10.84
N LEU A 15 -6.64 6.86 -11.97
CA LEU A 15 -6.95 5.51 -12.48
C LEU A 15 -6.09 5.19 -13.69
N LYS A 16 -5.56 3.96 -13.78
CA LYS A 16 -4.74 3.51 -14.90
C LYS A 16 -5.28 2.25 -15.57
N ASN A 17 -5.32 2.26 -16.90
CA ASN A 17 -5.55 1.07 -17.70
C ASN A 17 -4.22 0.35 -17.98
N ASN A 18 -3.87 -0.61 -17.13
CA ASN A 18 -2.67 -1.43 -17.28
C ASN A 18 -2.75 -2.51 -18.40
N SER A 19 -3.76 -2.47 -19.27
CA SER A 19 -3.87 -3.37 -20.43
C SER A 19 -3.59 -2.62 -21.75
N GLU A 20 -3.35 -3.37 -22.82
CA GLU A 20 -3.17 -2.81 -24.18
C GLU A 20 -4.49 -2.42 -24.87
N LYS A 21 -5.64 -2.81 -24.30
CA LYS A 21 -6.97 -2.60 -24.89
C LYS A 21 -7.67 -1.42 -24.24
N GLU A 22 -8.56 -0.76 -24.99
CA GLU A 22 -9.48 0.22 -24.42
C GLU A 22 -10.45 -0.42 -23.42
N GLN A 23 -10.78 0.31 -22.36
CA GLN A 23 -11.71 -0.09 -21.31
C GLN A 23 -12.84 0.96 -21.21
N PRO A 24 -14.09 0.61 -21.55
CA PRO A 24 -15.24 1.42 -21.18
C PRO A 24 -15.35 1.51 -19.66
N LEU A 25 -15.41 2.74 -19.14
CA LEU A 25 -15.58 3.05 -17.71
C LEU A 25 -16.91 3.78 -17.44
N GLY A 26 -17.77 3.94 -18.45
CA GLY A 26 -19.05 4.60 -18.31
C GLY A 26 -19.93 3.98 -17.23
N GLY A 27 -20.36 4.78 -16.26
CA GLY A 27 -21.20 4.34 -15.14
C GLY A 27 -20.45 3.69 -13.97
N TRP A 28 -19.15 3.38 -14.11
CA TRP A 28 -18.30 2.87 -13.02
C TRP A 28 -18.17 3.91 -11.91
N VAL A 29 -17.90 3.46 -10.68
CA VAL A 29 -17.86 4.34 -9.49
C VAL A 29 -16.51 4.24 -8.79
N VAL A 30 -15.87 5.39 -8.56
CA VAL A 30 -14.75 5.51 -7.62
C VAL A 30 -15.31 5.85 -6.25
N ARG A 31 -15.11 4.97 -5.27
CA ARG A 31 -15.47 5.16 -3.86
C ARG A 31 -14.23 5.45 -3.03
N ARG A 32 -14.26 6.49 -2.19
CA ARG A 32 -13.26 6.78 -1.16
C ARG A 32 -13.86 6.56 0.22
N SER A 33 -13.44 5.49 0.88
CA SER A 33 -13.85 5.09 2.23
C SER A 33 -12.78 5.49 3.25
N HIS A 34 -13.16 6.05 4.39
CA HIS A 34 -12.27 6.53 5.45
C HIS A 34 -12.96 6.29 6.80
N LEU A 35 -12.20 5.95 7.85
CA LEU A 35 -12.79 5.57 9.15
C LEU A 35 -13.67 6.67 9.76
N ASP A 36 -13.11 7.88 9.90
CA ASP A 36 -13.73 9.01 10.60
C ASP A 36 -14.43 10.03 9.68
N SER A 37 -14.69 9.70 8.40
CA SER A 37 -15.40 10.62 7.50
C SER A 37 -16.29 9.90 6.48
N PRO A 38 -17.44 10.48 6.07
CA PRO A 38 -18.36 9.84 5.13
C PRO A 38 -17.68 9.39 3.83
N GLU A 39 -18.19 8.32 3.25
CA GLU A 39 -17.73 7.83 1.95
C GLU A 39 -18.01 8.86 0.84
N LEU A 40 -17.05 9.08 -0.04
CA LEU A 40 -17.24 9.89 -1.25
C LEU A 40 -17.34 8.98 -2.46
N PHE A 41 -18.30 9.28 -3.34
CA PHE A 41 -18.55 8.55 -4.56
C PHE A 41 -18.45 9.47 -5.77
N PHE A 42 -17.72 9.04 -6.79
CA PHE A 42 -17.67 9.68 -8.10
C PHE A 42 -18.04 8.69 -9.19
N GLN A 43 -19.19 8.90 -9.85
CA GLN A 43 -19.60 8.09 -11.00
C GLN A 43 -18.99 8.66 -12.28
N ILE A 44 -18.30 7.80 -13.04
CA ILE A 44 -17.64 8.14 -14.29
C ILE A 44 -18.71 8.35 -15.40
N PRO A 45 -18.64 9.41 -16.21
CA PRO A 45 -19.66 9.72 -17.23
C PRO A 45 -19.94 8.55 -18.19
N PRO A 46 -21.19 8.25 -18.56
CA PRO A 46 -21.56 7.05 -19.33
C PRO A 46 -20.84 6.83 -20.67
N SER A 47 -20.28 7.87 -21.28
CA SER A 47 -19.53 7.79 -22.54
C SER A 47 -18.00 7.69 -22.37
N TYR A 48 -17.48 7.52 -21.15
CA TYR A 48 -16.04 7.50 -20.91
C TYR A 48 -15.41 6.13 -21.27
N ILE A 49 -14.34 6.18 -22.07
CA ILE A 49 -13.53 5.02 -22.46
C ILE A 49 -12.06 5.40 -22.23
N LEU A 50 -11.34 4.59 -21.45
CA LEU A 50 -9.91 4.78 -21.20
C LEU A 50 -9.09 3.85 -22.11
N ALA A 51 -8.32 4.43 -23.03
CA ALA A 51 -7.44 3.68 -23.94
C ALA A 51 -6.42 2.81 -23.18
N GLY A 52 -5.87 1.80 -23.84
CA GLY A 52 -4.83 0.94 -23.27
C GLY A 52 -3.57 1.73 -22.90
N GLY A 53 -2.94 1.40 -21.77
CA GLY A 53 -1.78 2.08 -21.20
C GLY A 53 -2.05 3.45 -20.57
N ASN A 54 -3.17 4.09 -20.91
CA ASN A 54 -3.49 5.47 -20.49
C ASN A 54 -4.02 5.57 -19.05
N THR A 55 -4.06 6.83 -18.60
CA THR A 55 -4.43 7.25 -17.25
C THR A 55 -5.60 8.24 -17.32
N LEU A 56 -6.49 8.19 -16.32
CA LEU A 56 -7.56 9.15 -16.06
C LEU A 56 -7.33 9.79 -14.68
N THR A 57 -7.21 11.11 -14.63
CA THR A 57 -7.15 11.88 -13.37
C THR A 57 -8.54 12.43 -13.04
N ILE A 58 -8.97 12.30 -11.79
CA ILE A 58 -10.27 12.78 -11.30
C ILE A 58 -10.03 13.81 -10.19
N TRP A 59 -10.17 15.09 -10.54
CA TRP A 59 -9.85 16.24 -9.69
C TRP A 59 -11.03 16.69 -8.83
N GLY A 60 -10.74 17.19 -7.62
CA GLY A 60 -11.68 17.99 -6.84
C GLY A 60 -11.95 19.36 -7.48
N SER A 61 -13.13 19.93 -7.28
CA SER A 61 -13.50 21.23 -7.90
C SER A 61 -12.71 22.44 -7.38
N GLU A 62 -12.02 22.32 -6.25
CA GLU A 62 -11.17 23.37 -5.67
C GLU A 62 -9.68 23.01 -5.67
N ALA A 63 -9.26 22.01 -6.46
CA ALA A 63 -7.86 21.58 -6.56
C ALA A 63 -6.88 22.65 -7.11
N GLY A 64 -7.40 23.75 -7.69
CA GLY A 64 -6.58 24.88 -8.16
C GLY A 64 -5.78 24.63 -9.45
N VAL A 65 -6.08 23.55 -10.17
CA VAL A 65 -5.40 23.14 -11.41
C VAL A 65 -6.40 23.13 -12.58
N GLU A 66 -5.99 23.59 -13.76
CA GLU A 66 -6.76 23.37 -14.99
C GLU A 66 -6.61 21.91 -15.43
N ALA A 67 -7.71 21.15 -15.37
CA ALA A 67 -7.73 19.72 -15.70
C ALA A 67 -7.36 19.46 -17.17
N SER A 68 -6.58 18.41 -17.44
CA SER A 68 -6.08 18.11 -18.79
C SER A 68 -7.19 17.57 -19.71
N PRO A 69 -7.07 17.69 -21.04
CA PRO A 69 -8.02 17.09 -21.98
C PRO A 69 -8.12 15.56 -21.79
N GLY A 70 -9.23 15.10 -21.20
CA GLY A 70 -9.47 13.69 -20.86
C GLY A 70 -9.59 13.42 -19.35
N ASP A 71 -9.15 14.34 -18.50
CA ASP A 71 -9.40 14.31 -17.06
C ASP A 71 -10.89 14.61 -16.74
N LEU A 72 -11.28 14.32 -15.50
CA LEU A 72 -12.62 14.60 -14.96
C LEU A 72 -12.53 15.47 -13.70
N VAL A 73 -13.63 16.17 -13.38
CA VAL A 73 -13.72 17.05 -12.20
C VAL A 73 -15.00 16.76 -11.40
N MET A 74 -14.85 16.62 -10.07
CA MET A 74 -15.93 16.40 -9.10
C MET A 74 -16.76 17.67 -8.91
N LYS A 75 -17.69 17.97 -9.83
CA LYS A 75 -18.49 19.22 -9.84
C LYS A 75 -19.10 19.63 -8.49
N ASN A 76 -19.46 18.66 -7.65
CA ASN A 76 -20.15 18.88 -6.37
C ASN A 76 -19.26 18.62 -5.14
N GLN A 77 -17.96 18.30 -5.29
CA GLN A 77 -17.04 18.02 -4.18
C GLN A 77 -15.72 18.76 -4.36
N ARG A 78 -15.32 19.51 -3.34
CA ARG A 78 -14.12 20.39 -3.35
C ARG A 78 -12.83 19.59 -3.58
N ASN A 79 -12.73 18.43 -2.94
CA ASN A 79 -11.60 17.50 -2.97
C ASN A 79 -12.07 16.10 -2.53
N TRP A 80 -11.16 15.13 -2.48
CA TRP A 80 -11.39 13.78 -1.97
C TRP A 80 -11.37 13.70 -0.42
N GLY A 81 -11.25 14.83 0.28
CA GLY A 81 -11.16 14.88 1.74
C GLY A 81 -9.86 14.29 2.30
N PRO A 82 -9.87 13.77 3.55
CA PRO A 82 -8.70 13.16 4.18
C PRO A 82 -8.20 11.91 3.44
N VAL A 83 -6.88 11.71 3.49
CA VAL A 83 -6.16 10.65 2.74
C VAL A 83 -5.17 9.84 3.60
N ASN A 84 -5.19 10.04 4.91
CA ASN A 84 -4.63 9.09 5.87
C ASN A 84 -5.67 7.98 6.13
N ASN A 85 -5.21 6.74 6.34
CA ASN A 85 -6.05 5.57 6.66
C ASN A 85 -7.30 5.43 5.76
N VAL A 86 -7.07 5.59 4.45
CA VAL A 86 -8.08 5.64 3.39
C VAL A 86 -8.04 4.39 2.51
N ILE A 87 -9.20 3.96 2.04
CA ILE A 87 -9.37 2.96 0.99
C ILE A 87 -10.05 3.62 -0.21
N VAL A 88 -9.48 3.46 -1.40
CA VAL A 88 -10.04 3.91 -2.66
C VAL A 88 -10.37 2.70 -3.52
N THR A 89 -11.65 2.42 -3.70
CA THR A 89 -12.17 1.31 -4.52
C THR A 89 -12.65 1.83 -5.88
N LEU A 90 -12.38 1.07 -6.94
CA LEU A 90 -13.01 1.20 -8.25
C LEU A 90 -14.04 0.07 -8.44
N LEU A 91 -15.32 0.44 -8.50
CA LEU A 91 -16.47 -0.44 -8.70
C LEU A 91 -16.91 -0.43 -10.17
N ASN A 92 -17.31 -1.60 -10.69
CA ASN A 92 -17.99 -1.71 -11.98
C ASN A 92 -19.49 -1.34 -11.86
N PRO A 93 -20.27 -1.32 -12.96
CA PRO A 93 -21.71 -0.98 -12.92
C PRO A 93 -22.59 -1.99 -12.18
N ASP A 94 -22.07 -3.20 -11.93
CA ASP A 94 -22.70 -4.30 -11.19
C ASP A 94 -22.28 -4.29 -9.69
N GLU A 95 -21.68 -3.19 -9.24
CA GLU A 95 -21.17 -2.93 -7.87
C GLU A 95 -20.00 -3.83 -7.42
N GLU A 96 -19.33 -4.54 -8.33
CA GLU A 96 -18.16 -5.39 -8.03
C GLU A 96 -16.85 -4.58 -7.98
N GLU A 97 -16.01 -4.87 -6.98
CA GLU A 97 -14.66 -4.29 -6.87
C GLU A 97 -13.73 -4.83 -7.96
N THR A 98 -13.22 -3.92 -8.80
CA THR A 98 -12.29 -4.23 -9.91
C THR A 98 -10.85 -3.73 -9.64
N ALA A 99 -10.67 -2.80 -8.70
CA ALA A 99 -9.36 -2.41 -8.17
C ALA A 99 -9.52 -1.70 -6.81
N GLU A 100 -8.49 -1.78 -5.98
CA GLU A 100 -8.41 -1.11 -4.67
C GLU A 100 -7.03 -0.47 -4.50
N LEU A 101 -6.95 0.65 -3.77
CA LEU A 101 -5.73 1.24 -3.23
C LEU A 101 -5.96 1.57 -1.74
N ARG A 102 -5.07 1.09 -0.86
CA ARG A 102 -5.07 1.45 0.56
C ARG A 102 -3.89 2.36 0.87
N VAL A 103 -4.14 3.49 1.52
CA VAL A 103 -3.09 4.36 2.07
C VAL A 103 -3.28 4.42 3.57
N GLN A 104 -2.31 3.90 4.31
CA GLN A 104 -2.27 3.94 5.77
C GLN A 104 -1.18 4.90 6.20
N GLU A 105 -1.43 5.62 7.29
CA GLU A 105 -0.40 6.37 7.99
C GLU A 105 0.58 5.37 8.60
N ARG A 106 1.83 5.36 8.13
CA ARG A 106 2.84 4.46 8.69
C ARG A 106 3.23 4.97 10.07
N GLY A 107 2.57 4.45 11.10
CA GLY A 107 2.94 4.69 12.49
C GLY A 107 4.41 4.36 12.72
N GLU A 108 5.03 5.11 13.61
CA GLU A 108 6.37 4.83 14.14
C GLU A 108 6.26 3.65 15.12
N GLU A 109 5.98 2.46 14.59
CA GLU A 109 6.11 1.20 15.32
C GLU A 109 7.61 0.96 15.57
N ASP A 110 8.03 1.30 16.79
CA ASP A 110 9.42 1.29 17.23
C ASP A 110 10.00 -0.12 17.10
N SER A 111 10.88 -0.31 16.11
CA SER A 111 11.38 -1.62 15.75
C SER A 111 12.58 -1.97 16.64
N ASP A 112 12.29 -2.26 17.90
CA ASP A 112 13.18 -2.97 18.84
C ASP A 112 13.40 -4.40 18.32
N VAL A 113 14.20 -4.52 17.26
CA VAL A 113 14.71 -5.78 16.76
C VAL A 113 15.93 -6.11 17.61
N GLU A 114 15.74 -6.90 18.67
CA GLU A 114 16.86 -7.55 19.36
C GLU A 114 17.53 -8.54 18.39
N VAL A 115 18.52 -8.04 17.65
CA VAL A 115 19.41 -8.84 16.80
C VAL A 115 20.42 -9.54 17.70
N ASP A 116 20.16 -10.81 18.01
CA ASP A 116 21.10 -11.66 18.74
C ASP A 116 22.27 -12.06 17.81
N GLU A 117 23.43 -11.42 17.99
CA GLU A 117 24.58 -11.47 17.06
C GLU A 117 25.47 -12.73 17.21
N GLU A 118 24.92 -13.95 17.10
CA GLU A 118 25.74 -15.17 16.95
C GLU A 118 26.12 -15.47 15.49
N PHE A 119 27.12 -14.72 14.99
CA PHE A 119 28.03 -15.18 13.93
C PHE A 119 28.93 -16.29 14.53
N MET A 120 29.40 -17.34 13.83
CA MET A 120 29.83 -17.46 12.43
C MET A 120 29.95 -18.96 12.02
N GLU A 121 30.06 -19.23 10.71
CA GLU A 121 30.73 -20.39 10.08
C GLU A 121 30.29 -21.83 10.45
N GLY A 122 29.71 -22.52 9.45
CA GLY A 122 29.58 -23.98 9.47
C GLY A 122 30.80 -24.69 8.87
N SER A 123 31.26 -25.77 9.50
CA SER A 123 32.17 -26.75 8.91
C SER A 123 32.01 -28.14 9.55
N ASP A 124 32.66 -29.14 8.95
CA ASP A 124 32.33 -30.58 9.04
C ASP A 124 32.33 -31.27 10.42
N VAL A 125 31.53 -32.34 10.52
CA VAL A 125 31.34 -33.13 11.75
C VAL A 125 32.48 -34.12 11.98
N HIS A 126 33.46 -33.74 12.82
CA HIS A 126 34.49 -34.68 13.30
C HIS A 126 34.86 -34.52 14.79
N TYR A 127 34.05 -35.12 15.67
CA TYR A 127 34.32 -35.25 17.12
C TYR A 127 35.47 -36.24 17.43
N LEU A 128 36.71 -35.86 17.10
CA LEU A 128 37.90 -36.71 17.27
C LEU A 128 38.45 -36.74 18.71
N ARG A 129 37.85 -37.63 19.52
CA ARG A 129 38.56 -38.62 20.34
C ARG A 129 39.82 -38.17 21.13
N ARG A 130 39.62 -37.91 22.43
CA ARG A 130 40.53 -38.16 23.58
C ARG A 130 41.91 -37.44 23.60
N GLN A 131 42.16 -36.71 24.70
CA GLN A 131 42.91 -37.26 25.85
C GLN A 131 42.88 -36.32 27.06
N ALA A 132 43.17 -36.89 28.24
CA ALA A 132 43.38 -36.14 29.48
C ALA A 132 44.77 -36.45 30.04
N PRO A 133 45.42 -35.45 30.65
CA PRO A 133 46.22 -35.65 31.86
C PRO A 133 45.77 -34.68 32.99
N GLY A 134 46.07 -34.93 34.26
CA GLY A 134 46.73 -36.13 34.82
C GLY A 134 47.56 -35.84 36.08
N GLY A 135 46.91 -35.46 37.19
CA GLY A 135 47.58 -35.04 38.43
C GLY A 135 48.06 -33.57 38.40
N THR A 136 48.35 -32.89 39.51
CA THR A 136 48.44 -33.24 40.96
C THR A 136 48.19 -31.93 41.78
N ASN A 137 48.02 -31.79 43.11
CA ASN A 137 47.90 -32.64 44.33
C ASN A 137 47.33 -31.76 45.48
N GLU A 138 46.89 -32.38 46.62
CA GLU A 138 46.60 -31.74 47.95
C GLU A 138 45.35 -30.82 48.07
N SER A 139 44.57 -30.74 49.16
CA SER A 139 44.36 -31.57 50.37
C SER A 139 42.96 -31.29 51.00
N CYS A 140 42.58 -31.98 52.08
CA CYS A 140 41.30 -31.86 52.83
C CYS A 140 41.16 -30.49 53.58
N SER A 141 40.02 -30.08 54.16
CA SER A 141 38.93 -30.86 54.79
C SER A 141 37.58 -30.11 54.94
N VAL A 142 36.59 -30.82 55.51
CA VAL A 142 35.21 -30.41 55.90
C VAL A 142 35.16 -29.39 57.03
N MET A 143 34.14 -28.51 56.98
CA MET A 143 33.26 -28.15 58.12
C MET A 143 31.80 -28.25 57.68
#